data_AF-A0A7C3AGM1-F1
#
_entry.id   AF-A0A7C3AGM1-F1
#
_cell.length_a   1.000
_cell.length_b   1.000
_cell.length_c   1.000
_cell.angle_alpha   90.00
_cell.angle_beta   90.00
_cell.angle_gamma   90.00
#
_symmetry.space_group_name_H-M   'P 1'
#
loop_
_entity.id
_entity.type
_entity.pdbx_description
1 polymer ?
#
loop_
_entity_poly.entity_id
_entity_poly.type
_entity_poly.pdbx_seq_one_letter_code
_entity_poly.pdbx_strand_id
1 'polypeptide(L)'
;MMDVITEYFENQGFEVISEPFLSKGRADLGIYKHGHMDLFVEVGTTSAYKLWWNLQMLMNSKILLVPDEKRAIEFTCRDDQGDILRSPQEKGQI
;
A
#
# COMPACT_ATOMS: atom_id res chain seq x y z
N MET A 1 -3.55 16.62 0.39
CA MET A 1 -2.75 15.39 0.59
C MET A 1 -3.06 14.35 -0.46
N MET A 2 -4.32 13.90 -0.60
CA MET A 2 -4.69 12.92 -1.64
C MET A 2 -4.29 13.40 -3.05
N ASP A 3 -4.61 14.66 -3.41
CA ASP A 3 -4.23 15.21 -4.73
C ASP A 3 -2.71 15.16 -5.00
N VAL A 4 -1.89 15.42 -3.98
CA VAL A 4 -0.43 15.39 -4.07
C VAL A 4 0.06 13.96 -4.28
N ILE A 5 -0.53 12.98 -3.58
CA ILE A 5 -0.20 11.56 -3.74
C ILE A 5 -0.61 11.08 -5.13
N THR A 6 -1.81 11.43 -5.58
CA THR A 6 -2.33 11.12 -6.91
C THR A 6 -1.41 11.66 -7.99
N GLU A 7 -1.13 12.97 -7.97
CA GLU A 7 -0.26 13.62 -8.95
C GLU A 7 1.15 12.99 -8.97
N TYR A 8 1.72 12.69 -7.80
CA TYR A 8 3.04 12.05 -7.70
C TYR A 8 3.09 10.69 -8.41
N PHE A 9 2.08 9.85 -8.20
CA PHE A 9 2.05 8.50 -8.78
C PHE A 9 1.65 8.52 -10.26
N GLU A 10 0.68 9.34 -10.65
CA GLU A 10 0.27 9.51 -12.05
C GLU A 10 1.43 10.02 -12.91
N ASN A 11 2.22 10.98 -12.43
CA ASN A 11 3.42 11.48 -13.12
C ASN A 11 4.51 10.40 -13.33
N GLN A 12 4.43 9.29 -12.61
CA GLN A 12 5.32 8.13 -12.76
C GLN A 12 4.69 6.98 -13.57
N GLY A 13 3.51 7.22 -14.15
CA GLY A 13 2.77 6.26 -14.96
C GLY A 13 2.13 5.14 -14.15
N PHE A 14 1.77 5.40 -12.89
CA PHE A 14 0.87 4.53 -12.13
C PHE A 14 -0.58 4.93 -12.40
N GLU A 15 -1.48 3.95 -12.38
CA GLU A 15 -2.91 4.19 -12.32
C GLU A 15 -3.32 4.42 -10.86
N VAL A 16 -4.06 5.50 -10.62
CA VAL A 16 -4.55 5.87 -9.29
C VAL A 16 -6.07 5.80 -9.28
N ILE A 17 -6.63 4.91 -8.47
CA ILE A 17 -8.08 4.75 -8.32
C ILE A 17 -8.48 5.29 -6.96
N SER A 18 -9.48 6.19 -6.93
CA SER A 18 -10.07 6.64 -5.69
C SER A 18 -10.98 5.57 -5.10
N GLU A 19 -10.80 5.34 -3.81
CA GLU A 19 -11.56 4.42 -3.00
C GLU A 19 -11.69 2.97 -3.54
N PRO A 20 -10.61 2.25 -3.87
CA PRO A 20 -10.70 0.86 -4.31
C PRO A 20 -11.26 -0.04 -3.18
N PHE A 21 -11.85 -1.18 -3.56
CA PHE A 21 -12.27 -2.17 -2.58
C PHE A 21 -11.06 -2.88 -1.95
N LEU A 22 -11.17 -3.12 -0.63
CA LEU A 22 -10.28 -4.00 0.12
C LEU A 22 -11.04 -5.27 0.54
N SER A 23 -10.35 -6.23 1.15
CA SER A 23 -11.03 -7.38 1.78
C SER A 23 -12.04 -6.95 2.86
N LYS A 24 -11.77 -5.81 3.52
CA LYS A 24 -12.70 -5.11 4.42
C LYS A 24 -12.71 -3.61 4.11
N GLY A 25 -13.87 -3.15 3.64
CA GLY A 25 -14.11 -1.73 3.36
C GLY A 25 -13.43 -1.27 2.07
N ARG A 26 -13.02 0.00 2.04
CA ARG A 26 -12.36 0.64 0.90
C ARG A 26 -11.11 1.37 1.38
N ALA A 27 -10.09 1.48 0.53
CA ALA A 27 -8.96 2.39 0.79
C ALA A 27 -9.38 3.84 0.50
N ASP A 28 -8.51 4.83 0.71
CA ASP A 28 -8.71 6.16 0.12
C ASP A 28 -8.20 6.17 -1.32
N LEU A 29 -7.05 5.55 -1.57
CA LEU A 29 -6.45 5.41 -2.90
C LEU A 29 -5.92 3.99 -3.13
N GLY A 30 -6.01 3.53 -4.38
CA GLY A 30 -5.32 2.36 -4.91
C GLY A 30 -4.35 2.78 -5.98
N ILE A 31 -3.11 2.31 -5.89
CA ILE A 31 -2.03 2.64 -6.81
C ILE A 31 -1.58 1.36 -7.50
N TYR A 32 -1.67 1.35 -8.82
CA TYR A 32 -1.47 0.15 -9.64
C TYR A 32 -0.48 0.40 -10.77
N LYS A 33 0.36 -0.58 -11.06
CA LYS A 33 1.22 -0.59 -12.24
C LYS A 33 1.63 -2.01 -12.57
N HIS A 34 1.64 -2.34 -13.86
CA HIS A 34 2.05 -3.67 -14.30
C HIS A 34 3.46 -4.02 -13.80
N GLY A 35 3.64 -5.24 -13.28
CA GLY A 35 4.90 -5.71 -12.70
C GLY A 35 5.27 -5.10 -11.34
N HIS A 36 4.39 -4.30 -10.74
CA HIS A 36 4.56 -3.75 -9.40
C HIS A 36 3.49 -4.33 -8.48
N MET A 37 3.82 -4.37 -7.19
CA MET A 37 2.86 -4.80 -6.17
C MET A 37 1.82 -3.71 -5.93
N ASP A 38 0.55 -4.10 -5.83
CA ASP A 38 -0.55 -3.17 -5.58
C ASP A 38 -0.34 -2.45 -4.25
N LEU A 39 -0.62 -1.14 -4.23
CA LEU A 39 -0.46 -0.31 -3.04
C LEU A 39 -1.78 0.38 -2.70
N PHE A 40 -2.26 0.14 -1.49
CA PHE A 40 -3.46 0.77 -0.93
C PHE A 40 -3.06 1.84 0.08
N VAL A 41 -3.58 3.06 -0.08
CA VAL A 41 -3.25 4.20 0.78
C VAL A 41 -4.45 4.60 1.62
N GLU A 42 -4.21 4.82 2.91
CA GLU A 42 -5.16 5.42 3.86
C GLU A 42 -4.55 6.70 4.43
N VAL A 43 -5.23 7.82 4.26
CA VAL A 43 -4.83 9.14 4.74
C VAL A 43 -5.62 9.50 5.99
N GLY A 44 -4.93 9.92 7.04
CA GLY A 44 -5.53 10.26 8.33
C GLY A 44 -5.68 9.04 9.23
N THR A 45 -6.91 8.65 9.55
CA THR A 45 -7.18 7.60 10.55
C THR A 45 -7.73 6.33 9.91
N THR A 46 -7.28 5.17 10.37
CA THR A 46 -7.87 3.88 10.01
C THR A 46 -8.26 3.09 11.25
N SER A 47 -9.23 2.18 11.10
CA SER A 47 -9.62 1.26 12.18
C SER A 47 -8.59 0.15 12.34
N ALA A 48 -8.18 -0.13 13.58
CA ALA A 48 -7.27 -1.24 13.88
C ALA A 48 -7.83 -2.59 13.41
N TYR A 49 -9.15 -2.80 13.50
CA TYR A 49 -9.80 -4.02 13.01
C TYR A 49 -9.77 -4.12 11.48
N LYS A 50 -10.04 -3.02 10.78
CA LYS A 50 -9.95 -2.95 9.30
C LYS A 50 -8.53 -3.28 8.85
N LEU A 51 -7.53 -2.63 9.45
CA LEU A 51 -6.12 -2.86 9.16
C LEU A 51 -5.75 -4.32 9.38
N TRP A 52 -5.99 -4.86 10.58
CA TRP A 52 -5.67 -6.25 10.91
C TRP A 52 -6.31 -7.24 9.94
N TRP A 53 -7.60 -7.08 9.62
CA TRP A 53 -8.30 -7.96 8.69
C TRP A 53 -7.70 -7.92 7.28
N ASN A 54 -7.42 -6.71 6.77
CA ASN A 54 -6.85 -6.55 5.44
C ASN A 54 -5.41 -7.11 5.37
N LEU A 55 -4.61 -6.97 6.43
CA LEU A 55 -3.29 -7.61 6.51
C LEU A 55 -3.35 -9.15 6.49
N GLN A 56 -4.43 -9.75 7.00
CA GLN A 56 -4.60 -11.21 6.98
C GLN A 56 -5.13 -11.74 5.64
N MET A 57 -5.96 -10.95 4.95
CA MET A 57 -6.76 -11.42 3.82
C MET A 57 -6.27 -10.95 2.45
N LEU A 58 -5.61 -9.80 2.38
CA LEU A 58 -5.02 -9.34 1.13
C LEU A 58 -3.74 -10.13 0.85
N MET A 59 -3.53 -10.44 -0.43
CA MET A 59 -2.34 -11.12 -0.94
C MET A 59 -1.60 -10.18 -1.89
N ASN A 60 -0.28 -10.35 -2.00
CA ASN A 60 0.58 -9.68 -2.99
C ASN A 60 0.30 -8.17 -3.10
N SER A 61 0.20 -7.48 -1.96
CA SER A 61 -0.12 -6.05 -1.89
C SER A 61 0.54 -5.39 -0.68
N LYS A 62 0.53 -4.06 -0.67
CA LYS A 62 0.97 -3.21 0.43
C LYS A 62 -0.16 -2.30 0.90
N ILE A 63 -0.12 -1.96 2.18
CA ILE A 63 -0.95 -0.92 2.78
C ILE A 63 -0.04 0.18 3.31
N LEU A 64 -0.24 1.42 2.87
CA LEU A 64 0.44 2.60 3.38
C LEU A 64 -0.54 3.45 4.19
N LEU A 65 -0.28 3.56 5.49
CA LEU A 65 -1.00 4.49 6.35
C LEU A 65 -0.24 5.81 6.38
N VAL A 66 -0.93 6.92 6.12
CA VAL A 66 -0.38 8.28 6.14
C VAL A 66 -1.16 9.09 7.18
N PRO A 67 -0.79 9.02 8.48
CA PRO A 67 -1.52 9.74 9.53
C PRO A 67 -1.46 11.26 9.37
N ASP A 68 -0.34 11.77 8.84
CA ASP A 68 -0.12 13.18 8.55
C ASP A 68 0.99 13.35 7.50
N GLU A 69 1.30 14.61 7.18
CA GLU A 69 2.26 14.99 6.13
C GLU A 69 3.72 14.58 6.41
N LYS A 70 4.04 14.19 7.64
CA LYS A 70 5.42 13.92 8.09
C LYS A 70 5.67 12.43 8.33
N ARG A 71 4.62 11.61 8.37
CA ARG A 71 4.71 10.23 8.83
C ARG A 71 3.92 9.32 7.90
N ALA A 72 4.53 8.19 7.57
CA ALA A 72 3.84 7.09 6.91
C ALA A 72 4.33 5.76 7.48
N ILE A 73 3.45 4.75 7.46
CA ILE A 73 3.74 3.39 7.90
C ILE A 73 3.34 2.45 6.78
N GLU A 74 4.31 1.72 6.23
CA GLU A 74 4.08 0.72 5.19
C GLU A 74 3.96 -0.66 5.83
N PHE A 75 2.93 -1.40 5.41
CA PHE A 75 2.77 -2.81 5.71
C PHE A 75 2.80 -3.60 4.40
N THR A 76 3.55 -4.69 4.39
CA THR A 76 3.51 -5.68 3.30
C THR A 76 2.55 -6.78 3.69
N CYS A 77 1.51 -7.00 2.89
CA CYS A 77 0.58 -8.11 3.06
C CYS A 77 1.27 -9.43 2.64
N ARG A 78 0.63 -10.57 2.96
CA ARG A 78 1.19 -11.88 2.63
C ARG A 78 1.45 -12.03 1.13
N ASP A 79 2.51 -12.74 0.79
CA ASP A 79 2.79 -13.18 -0.57
C ASP A 79 2.62 -14.70 -0.70
N ASP A 80 2.62 -15.19 -1.93
CA ASP A 80 2.48 -16.62 -2.25
C ASP A 80 3.68 -17.47 -1.76
N GLN A 81 4.70 -16.84 -1.18
CA GLN A 81 5.91 -17.50 -0.68
C GLN A 81 5.88 -17.72 0.84
N GLY A 82 4.85 -17.24 1.54
CA GLY A 82 4.58 -17.53 2.94
C GLY A 82 5.58 -16.88 3.90
N ASP A 83 5.11 -15.91 4.69
CA ASP A 83 5.72 -15.40 5.92
C ASP A 83 7.27 -15.40 5.96
N ILE A 84 7.92 -14.63 5.09
CA ILE A 84 9.31 -14.22 5.34
C ILE A 84 9.35 -12.69 5.29
N LEU A 85 9.45 -12.08 6.47
CA LEU A 85 9.93 -10.71 6.64
C LEU A 85 11.28 -10.58 5.93
N ARG A 86 11.25 -10.17 4.66
CA ARG A 86 12.48 -9.92 3.90
C ARG A 86 13.10 -8.63 4.41
N SER A 87 14.26 -8.74 5.04
CA SER A 87 15.18 -7.61 5.19
C SER A 87 15.50 -7.02 3.80
N PRO A 88 15.81 -5.72 3.69
CA PRO A 88 16.25 -5.14 2.43
C PRO A 88 17.41 -5.96 1.87
N GLN A 89 17.27 -6.49 0.66
CA GLN A 89 18.43 -7.03 -0.06
C GLN A 89 19.33 -5.85 -0.37
N GLU A 90 20.44 -5.72 0.35
CA GLU A 90 21.57 -4.93 -0.10
C GLU A 90 21.92 -5.45 -1.51
N LYS A 91 21.66 -4.61 -2.51
CA LYS A 91 22.19 -4.85 -3.85
C LYS A 91 23.70 -4.83 -3.73
N GLY A 92 24.31 -6.01 -3.72
CA GLY A 92 25.74 -6.16 -3.97
C GLY A 92 26.08 -5.41 -5.25
N GLN A 93 26.95 -4.41 -5.12
CA GLN A 93 27.57 -3.74 -6.25
C GLN A 93 28.34 -4.79 -7.07
N ILE A 94 28.20 -4.66 -8.39
CA ILE A 94 28.89 -5.45 -9.41
C ILE A 94 30.39 -5.19 -9.33
#